data_AF-A0A818KZE6-F1
#
_entry.id   AF-A0A818KZE6-F1
#
_cell.length_a   1.000
_cell.length_b   1.000
_cell.length_c   1.000
_cell.angle_alpha   90.00
_cell.angle_beta   90.00
_cell.angle_gamma   90.00
#
_symmetry.space_group_name_H-M   'P 1'
#
loop_
_entity.id
_entity.type
_entity.pdbx_description
1 polymer ?
#
loop_
_entity_poly.entity_id
_entity_poly.type
_entity_poly.pdbx_seq_one_letter_code
_entity_poly.pdbx_strand_id
1 'polypeptide(L)'
;MIEPHRFTSIMTCLTHIARQIVQQTSAYSQGQIYVLPLLMSVLPGIDLNDLEKTSVTLEFLDTILMLITCVDCSSAVNIRNDLTEKIREKVIDFVSGVCLSSRARDIASGLVQALVKGNPVETLKYLMPRTCESIENILNHSESTILLTDYKGDIELTWYLILFAELVHARGDALMIYKPMIMSVFRQCIHFINKNSYETIAHAVEHLLESLTHVYPIDYRLTVENIDEPFVDFLPIRAWGQYVDFDKLQVQFHIPNDDEIDFACEFVNTFMYPELTLLNEKGLKISNDERLRSLTIIQSIAVGCFRMIPRIESEQIQNLIPSVVPYESKYQIQFPIYSQELIIVDRIVELFNTQDEVDHDQIKGCLYILLGDDSFFLPTKYSWTMKEKLWPSIARMAHANKISTQNLIDDIHEKICEETWGQQKITISFLCLLLQKFVPISSSCLETFVEFLVHDNIELRRYATIGITAFCRLQKPSRLYVEKSLEEILHNMDKPLPAMMNDEYCPGDRDDNLWVTIDDYKPPKTQIEWEQTCFLDKSFHGYYTWPKMIKYAVNKQERYTLNNIPDNVTILYDRFIDKNFVERVIQFMILDEDEDGSEINFDKTQFVMFKVNEITAI
;
A
#
# COMPACT_ATOMS: atom_id res chain seq x y z
N MET A 1 -19.01 -6.78 -38.20
CA MET A 1 -18.03 -6.01 -37.39
C MET A 1 -18.07 -4.55 -37.82
N ILE A 2 -18.98 -3.74 -37.28
CA ILE A 2 -19.05 -2.30 -37.61
C ILE A 2 -18.89 -1.44 -36.33
N GLU A 3 -19.09 -2.01 -35.15
CA GLU A 3 -19.05 -1.28 -33.87
C GLU A 3 -18.34 -2.10 -32.77
N PRO A 4 -16.99 -2.18 -32.78
CA PRO A 4 -16.23 -2.96 -31.78
C PRO A 4 -16.46 -2.47 -30.34
N HIS A 5 -16.66 -1.17 -30.13
CA HIS A 5 -16.98 -0.59 -28.81
C HIS A 5 -18.25 -1.18 -28.17
N ARG A 6 -19.22 -1.64 -28.99
CA ARG A 6 -20.42 -2.30 -28.47
C ARG A 6 -20.11 -3.68 -27.93
N PHE A 7 -19.18 -4.40 -28.54
CA PHE A 7 -18.77 -5.71 -28.04
C PHE A 7 -18.17 -5.57 -26.63
N THR A 8 -17.18 -4.67 -26.45
CA THR A 8 -16.58 -4.42 -25.14
C THR A 8 -17.64 -4.06 -24.10
N SER A 9 -18.51 -3.08 -24.42
CA SER A 9 -19.55 -2.62 -23.50
C SER A 9 -20.54 -3.74 -23.12
N ILE A 10 -20.95 -4.57 -24.09
CA ILE A 10 -21.87 -5.68 -23.84
C ILE A 10 -21.18 -6.76 -23.01
N MET A 11 -19.94 -7.12 -23.32
CA MET A 11 -19.18 -8.12 -22.57
C MET A 11 -18.99 -7.70 -21.12
N THR A 12 -18.56 -6.45 -20.87
CA THR A 12 -18.43 -5.93 -19.51
C THR A 12 -19.77 -5.98 -18.77
N CYS A 13 -20.87 -5.54 -19.40
CA CYS A 13 -22.20 -5.64 -18.80
C CYS A 13 -22.59 -7.09 -18.49
N LEU A 14 -22.36 -8.02 -19.43
CA LEU A 14 -22.64 -9.44 -19.27
C LEU A 14 -21.84 -10.05 -18.11
N THR A 15 -20.57 -9.67 -17.93
CA THR A 15 -19.73 -10.07 -16.79
C THR A 15 -20.35 -9.63 -15.47
N HIS A 16 -20.77 -8.38 -15.35
CA HIS A 16 -21.36 -7.84 -14.12
C HIS A 16 -22.71 -8.48 -13.77
N ILE A 17 -23.45 -8.98 -14.76
CA ILE A 17 -24.75 -9.67 -14.55
C ILE A 17 -24.64 -11.20 -14.64
N ALA A 18 -23.43 -11.76 -14.77
CA ALA A 18 -23.22 -13.18 -15.05
C ALA A 18 -23.90 -14.08 -14.00
N ARG A 19 -23.83 -13.70 -12.72
CA ARG A 19 -24.46 -14.46 -11.63
C ARG A 19 -25.99 -14.49 -11.74
N GLN A 20 -26.61 -13.38 -12.13
CA GLN A 20 -28.05 -13.27 -12.32
C GLN A 20 -28.52 -14.05 -13.57
N ILE A 21 -27.66 -14.21 -14.58
CA ILE A 21 -27.94 -15.09 -15.73
C ILE A 21 -27.87 -16.56 -15.30
N VAL A 22 -26.87 -16.92 -14.49
CA VAL A 22 -26.59 -18.31 -14.09
C VAL A 22 -27.53 -18.82 -12.99
N GLN A 23 -27.96 -17.96 -12.06
CA GLN A 23 -28.80 -18.34 -10.93
C GLN A 23 -30.28 -18.48 -11.35
N GLN A 24 -30.88 -19.64 -11.06
CA GLN A 24 -32.32 -19.82 -11.25
C GLN A 24 -33.08 -19.06 -10.15
N THR A 25 -33.79 -17.99 -10.52
CA THR A 25 -34.65 -17.24 -9.59
C THR A 25 -36.11 -17.33 -10.03
N SER A 26 -37.04 -17.12 -9.10
CA SER A 26 -38.47 -17.04 -9.40
C SER A 26 -38.82 -15.87 -10.32
N ALA A 27 -38.02 -14.80 -10.29
CA ALA A 27 -38.19 -13.62 -11.13
C ALA A 27 -37.64 -13.81 -12.56
N TYR A 28 -36.58 -14.62 -12.72
CA TYR A 28 -35.96 -14.88 -14.01
C TYR A 28 -35.48 -16.33 -14.11
N SER A 29 -36.38 -17.21 -14.57
CA SER A 29 -36.14 -18.65 -14.65
C SER A 29 -35.49 -19.10 -15.96
N GLN A 30 -35.44 -18.23 -16.98
CA GLN A 30 -34.93 -18.55 -18.32
C GLN A 30 -33.42 -18.31 -18.48
N GLY A 31 -32.78 -17.60 -17.54
CA GLY A 31 -31.37 -17.19 -17.66
C GLY A 31 -30.40 -18.32 -17.97
N GLN A 32 -30.56 -19.46 -17.28
CA GLN A 32 -29.70 -20.64 -17.44
C GLN A 32 -29.69 -21.21 -18.87
N ILE A 33 -30.77 -21.02 -19.63
CA ILE A 33 -30.89 -21.52 -21.02
C ILE A 33 -29.88 -20.79 -21.93
N TYR A 34 -29.55 -19.54 -21.61
CA TYR A 34 -28.67 -18.71 -22.43
C TYR A 34 -27.18 -18.88 -22.10
N VAL A 35 -26.82 -19.53 -20.99
CA VAL A 35 -25.42 -19.65 -20.53
C VAL A 35 -24.54 -20.37 -21.57
N LEU A 36 -24.92 -21.58 -22.01
CA LEU A 36 -24.15 -22.34 -22.98
C LEU A 36 -24.09 -21.68 -24.38
N PRO A 37 -25.21 -21.18 -24.95
CA PRO A 37 -25.17 -20.39 -26.19
C PRO A 37 -24.25 -19.17 -26.09
N LEU A 38 -24.31 -18.43 -24.98
CA LEU A 38 -23.45 -17.27 -24.76
C LEU A 38 -21.98 -17.68 -24.72
N LEU A 39 -21.61 -18.68 -23.89
CA LEU A 39 -20.25 -19.22 -23.80
C LEU A 39 -19.69 -19.59 -25.19
N MET A 40 -20.47 -20.31 -26.00
CA MET A 40 -20.04 -20.70 -27.36
C MET A 40 -19.92 -19.50 -28.31
N SER A 41 -20.83 -18.52 -28.19
CA SER A 41 -20.85 -17.35 -29.07
C SER A 41 -19.72 -16.36 -28.83
N VAL A 42 -19.16 -16.33 -27.62
CA VAL A 42 -18.08 -15.40 -27.24
C VAL A 42 -16.69 -15.96 -27.51
N LEU A 43 -16.51 -17.27 -27.77
CA LEU A 43 -15.20 -17.88 -28.07
C LEU A 43 -14.43 -17.18 -29.23
N PRO A 44 -15.07 -16.74 -30.33
CA PRO A 44 -14.39 -15.95 -31.37
C PRO A 44 -13.93 -14.55 -30.90
N GLY A 45 -14.26 -14.16 -29.67
CA GLY A 45 -13.75 -12.98 -28.98
C GLY A 45 -12.32 -13.13 -28.49
N ILE A 46 -11.82 -14.37 -28.33
CA ILE A 46 -10.39 -14.65 -28.11
C ILE A 46 -9.68 -14.46 -29.45
N ASP A 47 -9.16 -13.27 -29.67
CA ASP A 47 -8.61 -12.80 -30.94
C ASP A 47 -7.21 -12.23 -30.75
N LEU A 48 -6.22 -12.87 -31.37
CA LEU A 48 -4.81 -12.46 -31.29
C LEU A 48 -4.56 -11.03 -31.79
N ASN A 49 -5.48 -10.47 -32.59
CA ASN A 49 -5.34 -9.14 -33.17
C ASN A 49 -5.99 -8.03 -32.33
N ASP A 50 -6.78 -8.40 -31.31
CA ASP A 50 -7.54 -7.45 -30.49
C ASP A 50 -7.40 -7.83 -29.00
N LEU A 51 -6.45 -7.17 -28.33
CA LEU A 51 -6.15 -7.41 -26.92
C LEU A 51 -7.29 -6.99 -26.00
N GLU A 52 -7.98 -5.90 -26.32
CA GLU A 52 -9.10 -5.39 -25.51
C GLU A 52 -10.27 -6.38 -25.58
N LYS A 53 -10.63 -6.80 -26.79
CA LYS A 53 -11.67 -7.80 -27.04
C LYS A 53 -11.35 -9.15 -26.40
N THR A 54 -10.09 -9.59 -26.49
CA THR A 54 -9.63 -10.82 -25.84
C THR A 54 -9.74 -10.72 -24.33
N SER A 55 -9.29 -9.61 -23.74
CA SER A 55 -9.33 -9.40 -22.29
C SER A 55 -10.76 -9.49 -21.75
N VAL A 56 -11.70 -8.73 -22.30
CA VAL A 56 -13.10 -8.76 -21.84
C VAL A 56 -13.79 -10.10 -22.11
N THR A 57 -13.35 -10.83 -23.13
CA THR A 57 -13.85 -12.18 -23.41
C THR A 57 -13.36 -13.17 -22.36
N LEU A 58 -12.07 -13.14 -22.02
CA LEU A 58 -11.49 -13.99 -20.98
C LEU A 58 -12.08 -13.68 -19.61
N GLU A 59 -12.27 -12.40 -19.27
CA GLU A 59 -12.90 -11.97 -18.01
C GLU A 59 -14.33 -12.50 -17.87
N PHE A 60 -15.12 -12.43 -18.94
CA PHE A 60 -16.47 -12.98 -18.96
C PHE A 60 -16.48 -14.51 -18.87
N LEU A 61 -15.60 -15.18 -19.62
CA LEU A 61 -15.48 -16.65 -19.59
C LEU A 61 -15.07 -17.13 -18.19
N ASP A 62 -14.08 -16.50 -17.57
CA ASP A 62 -13.64 -16.78 -16.20
C ASP A 62 -14.80 -16.60 -15.22
N THR A 63 -15.48 -15.46 -15.28
CA THR A 63 -16.61 -15.17 -14.38
C THR A 63 -17.73 -16.20 -14.53
N ILE A 64 -18.14 -16.56 -15.76
CA ILE A 64 -19.18 -17.58 -15.94
C ILE A 64 -18.70 -18.95 -15.50
N LEU A 65 -17.48 -19.37 -15.86
CA LEU A 65 -16.95 -20.68 -15.50
C LEU A 65 -16.79 -20.84 -13.98
N MET A 66 -16.50 -19.76 -13.25
CA MET A 66 -16.48 -19.73 -11.79
C MET A 66 -17.88 -19.78 -11.14
N LEU A 67 -18.95 -19.68 -11.93
CA LEU A 67 -20.34 -19.75 -11.46
C LEU A 67 -21.03 -21.05 -11.88
N ILE A 68 -20.48 -21.80 -12.82
CA ILE A 68 -21.07 -23.05 -13.33
C ILE A 68 -20.19 -24.25 -13.03
N THR A 69 -20.81 -25.28 -12.44
CA THR A 69 -20.17 -26.59 -12.38
C THR A 69 -20.28 -27.25 -13.75
N CYS A 70 -19.16 -27.32 -14.48
CA CYS A 70 -19.06 -27.96 -15.80
C CYS A 70 -19.06 -29.49 -15.68
N VAL A 71 -20.21 -30.06 -15.30
CA VAL A 71 -20.46 -31.50 -15.32
C VAL A 71 -21.34 -31.81 -16.53
N ASP A 72 -20.94 -32.79 -17.33
CA ASP A 72 -21.79 -33.26 -18.42
C ASP A 72 -23.03 -33.98 -17.85
N CYS A 73 -24.13 -33.23 -17.76
CA CYS A 73 -25.42 -33.75 -17.31
C CYS A 73 -26.26 -34.31 -18.48
N SER A 74 -25.73 -34.32 -19.72
CA SER A 74 -26.49 -34.73 -20.91
C SER A 74 -26.83 -36.24 -20.91
N SER A 75 -26.03 -37.03 -20.19
CA SER A 75 -26.23 -38.47 -19.97
C SER A 75 -27.23 -38.81 -18.84
N ALA A 76 -27.86 -37.82 -18.20
CA ALA A 76 -29.02 -38.05 -17.31
C ALA A 76 -30.23 -38.69 -18.02
N VAL A 77 -30.24 -38.72 -19.36
CA VAL A 77 -31.21 -39.47 -20.15
C VAL A 77 -30.67 -40.82 -20.65
N ASN A 78 -29.36 -41.01 -20.80
CA ASN A 78 -28.73 -42.31 -21.06
C ASN A 78 -27.21 -42.25 -20.78
N ILE A 79 -26.80 -43.03 -19.80
CA ILE A 79 -25.45 -43.33 -19.28
C ILE A 79 -24.33 -43.32 -20.36
N ARG A 80 -23.34 -42.40 -20.22
CA ARG A 80 -21.91 -42.60 -20.56
C ARG A 80 -21.01 -41.44 -20.07
N ASN A 81 -19.75 -41.78 -19.79
CA ASN A 81 -18.66 -40.98 -19.24
C ASN A 81 -17.58 -40.77 -20.32
N ASP A 82 -17.11 -39.53 -20.56
CA ASP A 82 -15.78 -39.18 -21.16
C ASP A 82 -15.73 -37.79 -21.85
N LEU A 83 -16.06 -36.70 -21.13
CA LEU A 83 -15.69 -35.35 -21.60
C LEU A 83 -14.23 -35.00 -21.26
N THR A 84 -13.73 -35.54 -20.14
CA THR A 84 -12.39 -35.26 -19.60
C THR A 84 -11.26 -35.94 -20.38
N GLU A 85 -11.48 -37.11 -20.98
CA GLU A 85 -10.44 -37.82 -21.77
C GLU A 85 -10.12 -37.08 -23.07
N LYS A 86 -11.11 -36.53 -23.79
CA LYS A 86 -10.88 -35.82 -25.06
C LYS A 86 -10.17 -34.48 -24.91
N ILE A 87 -10.46 -33.72 -23.85
CA ILE A 87 -9.74 -32.47 -23.55
C ILE A 87 -8.30 -32.81 -23.14
N ARG A 88 -8.14 -33.86 -22.32
CA ARG A 88 -6.84 -34.39 -21.90
C ARG A 88 -5.98 -34.82 -23.09
N GLU A 89 -6.51 -35.62 -24.02
CA GLU A 89 -5.79 -36.04 -25.24
C GLU A 89 -5.33 -34.83 -26.06
N LYS A 90 -6.20 -33.83 -26.28
CA LYS A 90 -5.83 -32.62 -27.02
C LYS A 90 -4.73 -31.80 -26.35
N VAL A 91 -4.73 -31.70 -25.02
CA VAL A 91 -3.67 -30.97 -24.29
C VAL A 91 -2.37 -31.78 -24.32
N ILE A 92 -2.43 -33.09 -24.14
CA ILE A 92 -1.26 -33.98 -24.24
C ILE A 92 -0.64 -33.89 -25.63
N ASP A 93 -1.45 -33.95 -26.69
CA ASP A 93 -1.01 -33.81 -28.08
C ASP A 93 -0.40 -32.43 -28.36
N PHE A 94 -1.00 -31.37 -27.82
CA PHE A 94 -0.51 -30.00 -27.98
C PHE A 94 0.84 -29.77 -27.28
N VAL A 95 0.97 -30.22 -26.03
CA VAL A 95 2.16 -30.05 -25.19
C VAL A 95 3.31 -30.94 -25.66
N SER A 96 3.01 -32.14 -26.18
CA SER A 96 4.01 -33.10 -26.67
C SER A 96 4.41 -32.88 -28.13
N GLY A 97 3.61 -32.16 -28.92
CA GLY A 97 3.77 -32.07 -30.38
C GLY A 97 4.36 -30.77 -30.93
N VAL A 98 4.50 -29.71 -30.12
CA VAL A 98 4.89 -28.38 -30.62
C VAL A 98 5.96 -27.74 -29.74
N CYS A 99 7.10 -27.38 -30.35
CA CYS A 99 8.11 -26.53 -29.72
C CYS A 99 7.61 -25.07 -29.71
N LEU A 100 7.14 -24.61 -28.55
CA LEU A 100 6.50 -23.30 -28.40
C LEU A 100 7.52 -22.16 -28.32
N SER A 101 7.16 -20.99 -28.85
CA SER A 101 7.90 -19.74 -28.64
C SER A 101 7.83 -19.31 -27.18
N SER A 102 8.78 -18.49 -26.70
CA SER A 102 8.85 -18.08 -25.28
C SER A 102 7.50 -17.64 -24.69
N ARG A 103 6.74 -16.78 -25.39
CA ARG A 103 5.44 -16.28 -24.90
C ARG A 103 4.32 -17.32 -24.93
N ALA A 104 4.39 -18.28 -25.87
CA ALA A 104 3.40 -19.35 -25.95
C ALA A 104 3.62 -20.42 -24.87
N ARG A 105 4.86 -20.55 -24.36
CA ARG A 105 5.18 -21.44 -23.23
C ARG A 105 4.51 -21.01 -21.96
N ASP A 106 4.55 -19.71 -21.61
CA ASP A 106 3.96 -19.21 -20.37
C ASP A 106 2.44 -19.46 -20.32
N ILE A 107 1.76 -19.33 -21.45
CA ILE A 107 0.33 -19.66 -21.57
C ILE A 107 0.11 -21.17 -21.41
N ALA A 108 0.91 -21.98 -22.11
CA ALA A 108 0.76 -23.44 -22.08
C ALA A 108 1.15 -24.05 -20.73
N SER A 109 2.16 -23.51 -20.05
CA SER A 109 2.58 -23.92 -18.71
C SER A 109 1.49 -23.61 -17.69
N GLY A 110 0.88 -22.42 -17.75
CA GLY A 110 -0.28 -22.07 -16.92
C GLY A 110 -1.48 -23.00 -17.13
N LEU A 111 -1.75 -23.42 -18.37
CA LEU A 111 -2.80 -24.41 -18.67
C LEU A 111 -2.47 -25.79 -18.08
N VAL A 112 -1.21 -26.23 -18.20
CA VAL A 112 -0.76 -27.49 -17.57
C VAL A 112 -0.87 -27.39 -16.06
N GLN A 113 -0.51 -26.26 -15.46
CA GLN A 113 -0.62 -26.04 -14.03
C GLN A 113 -2.07 -26.12 -13.54
N ALA A 114 -3.03 -25.59 -14.31
CA ALA A 114 -4.46 -25.73 -14.01
C ALA A 114 -4.90 -27.21 -14.03
N LEU A 115 -4.39 -28.02 -14.97
CA LEU A 115 -4.66 -29.46 -15.01
C LEU A 115 -4.04 -30.21 -13.84
N VAL A 116 -2.79 -29.87 -13.48
CA VAL A 116 -2.09 -30.44 -12.32
C VAL A 116 -2.84 -30.14 -11.03
N LYS A 117 -3.29 -28.89 -10.83
CA LYS A 117 -4.09 -28.50 -9.65
C LYS A 117 -5.48 -29.16 -9.65
N GLY A 118 -6.12 -29.29 -10.80
CA GLY A 118 -7.45 -29.88 -10.93
C GLY A 118 -7.48 -31.41 -10.75
N ASN A 119 -6.51 -32.14 -11.30
CA ASN A 119 -6.39 -33.58 -11.14
C ASN A 119 -4.91 -34.02 -11.17
N PRO A 120 -4.19 -33.94 -10.03
CA PRO A 120 -2.75 -34.18 -9.98
C PRO A 120 -2.39 -35.63 -10.32
N VAL A 121 -3.11 -36.61 -9.77
CA VAL A 121 -2.79 -38.04 -9.93
C VAL A 121 -2.81 -38.47 -11.40
N GLU A 122 -3.88 -38.12 -12.11
CA GLU A 122 -4.01 -38.50 -13.52
C GLU A 122 -3.09 -37.65 -14.40
N THR A 123 -2.95 -36.34 -14.15
CA THR A 123 -2.09 -35.47 -14.98
C THR A 123 -0.62 -35.89 -14.89
N LEU A 124 -0.12 -36.13 -13.68
CA LEU A 124 1.26 -36.57 -13.44
C LEU A 124 1.55 -37.92 -14.11
N LYS A 125 0.60 -38.87 -14.04
CA LYS A 125 0.75 -40.21 -14.65
C LYS A 125 1.10 -40.18 -16.14
N TYR A 126 0.56 -39.22 -16.89
CA TYR A 126 0.82 -39.11 -18.33
C TYR A 126 1.98 -38.16 -18.65
N LEU A 127 2.09 -37.03 -17.95
CA LEU A 127 3.06 -35.98 -18.30
C LEU A 127 4.39 -36.11 -17.56
N MET A 128 4.41 -36.51 -16.28
CA MET A 128 5.64 -36.56 -15.49
C MET A 128 6.68 -37.52 -16.11
N PRO A 129 6.35 -38.78 -16.47
CA PRO A 129 7.34 -39.67 -17.04
C PRO A 129 7.89 -39.19 -18.38
N ARG A 130 7.01 -38.69 -19.26
CA ARG A 130 7.39 -38.19 -20.59
C ARG A 130 8.29 -36.98 -20.49
N THR A 131 7.96 -36.01 -19.64
CA THR A 131 8.76 -34.81 -19.43
C THR A 131 10.16 -35.17 -18.90
N CYS A 132 10.25 -36.04 -17.89
CA CYS A 132 11.53 -36.48 -17.36
C CYS A 132 12.36 -37.22 -18.42
N GLU A 133 11.76 -38.15 -19.16
CA GLU A 133 12.44 -38.90 -20.22
C GLU A 133 12.92 -37.98 -21.34
N SER A 134 12.12 -36.99 -21.76
CA SER A 134 12.54 -36.00 -22.75
C SER A 134 13.74 -35.17 -22.27
N ILE A 135 13.74 -34.73 -21.01
CA ILE A 135 14.89 -34.02 -20.42
C ILE A 135 16.13 -34.92 -20.44
N GLU A 136 16.02 -36.14 -19.93
CA GLU A 136 17.14 -37.10 -19.88
C GLU A 136 17.67 -37.44 -21.28
N ASN A 137 16.80 -37.64 -22.27
CA ASN A 137 17.20 -37.90 -23.65
C ASN A 137 17.95 -36.72 -24.27
N ILE A 138 17.48 -35.49 -24.06
CA ILE A 138 18.16 -34.28 -24.56
C ILE A 138 19.53 -34.13 -23.91
N LEU A 139 19.65 -34.39 -22.61
CA LEU A 139 20.91 -34.32 -21.87
C LEU A 139 21.89 -35.43 -22.27
N ASN A 140 21.40 -36.63 -22.59
CA ASN A 140 22.23 -37.74 -23.04
C ASN A 140 22.72 -37.58 -24.49
N HIS A 141 21.93 -36.92 -25.35
CA HIS A 141 22.31 -36.67 -26.75
C HIS A 141 23.21 -35.45 -26.95
N SER A 142 23.24 -34.55 -25.99
CA SER A 142 24.11 -33.38 -26.02
C SER A 142 25.46 -33.73 -25.41
N GLU A 143 26.45 -34.04 -26.27
CA GLU A 143 27.83 -34.30 -25.85
C GLU A 143 28.37 -33.18 -24.94
N SER A 144 28.29 -33.34 -23.61
CA SER A 144 29.02 -32.60 -22.56
C SER A 144 29.03 -31.05 -22.60
N THR A 145 28.34 -30.41 -23.54
CA THR A 145 28.54 -28.99 -23.91
C THR A 145 27.51 -28.07 -23.24
N ILE A 146 26.33 -28.61 -22.88
CA ILE A 146 25.27 -27.90 -22.12
C ILE A 146 25.73 -27.57 -20.69
N LEU A 147 26.61 -28.40 -20.13
CA LEU A 147 27.18 -28.21 -18.80
C LEU A 147 28.38 -27.25 -18.76
N LEU A 148 28.97 -26.88 -19.91
CA LEU A 148 30.29 -26.24 -19.96
C LEU A 148 30.39 -24.96 -20.82
N THR A 149 29.34 -24.59 -21.57
CA THR A 149 29.39 -23.36 -22.39
C THR A 149 28.11 -22.56 -22.32
N ASP A 150 28.23 -21.26 -22.63
CA ASP A 150 27.20 -20.23 -22.77
C ASP A 150 26.30 -20.50 -24.00
N TYR A 151 25.89 -21.77 -24.16
CA TYR A 151 25.06 -22.27 -25.23
C TYR A 151 23.70 -21.57 -25.13
N LYS A 152 23.23 -20.98 -26.24
CA LYS A 152 21.85 -20.52 -26.37
C LYS A 152 20.97 -21.73 -26.09
N GLY A 153 20.42 -21.79 -24.88
CA GLY A 153 19.72 -22.96 -24.34
C GLY A 153 18.83 -23.59 -25.40
N ASP A 154 18.89 -24.91 -25.50
CA ASP A 154 18.02 -25.64 -26.40
C ASP A 154 16.58 -25.21 -26.11
N ILE A 155 15.94 -24.69 -27.15
CA ILE A 155 14.57 -24.19 -27.12
C ILE A 155 13.65 -25.30 -26.60
N GLU A 156 13.96 -26.55 -26.92
CA GLU A 156 13.26 -27.75 -26.48
C GLU A 156 13.54 -28.08 -25.01
N LEU A 157 14.82 -28.09 -24.58
CA LEU A 157 15.17 -28.33 -23.17
C LEU A 157 14.48 -27.31 -22.26
N THR A 158 14.55 -26.02 -22.60
CA THR A 158 13.94 -24.95 -21.82
C THR A 158 12.43 -25.17 -21.66
N TRP A 159 11.74 -25.64 -22.70
CA TRP A 159 10.32 -25.96 -22.61
C TRP A 159 10.05 -27.09 -21.62
N TYR A 160 10.77 -28.21 -21.73
CA TYR A 160 10.57 -29.32 -20.80
C TYR A 160 10.98 -28.98 -19.36
N LEU A 161 11.96 -28.10 -19.14
CA LEU A 161 12.30 -27.61 -17.80
C LEU A 161 11.18 -26.77 -17.19
N ILE A 162 10.56 -25.88 -17.97
CA ILE A 162 9.39 -25.11 -17.52
C ILE A 162 8.24 -26.07 -17.20
N LEU A 163 7.99 -27.02 -18.10
CA LEU A 163 6.94 -28.02 -17.91
C LEU A 163 7.17 -28.86 -16.65
N PHE A 164 8.42 -29.25 -16.40
CA PHE A 164 8.81 -29.94 -15.18
C PHE A 164 8.57 -29.08 -13.94
N ALA A 165 8.92 -27.80 -13.97
CA ALA A 165 8.69 -26.87 -12.86
C ALA A 165 7.20 -26.74 -12.49
N GLU A 166 6.30 -26.74 -13.48
CA GLU A 166 4.84 -26.77 -13.24
C GLU A 166 4.40 -28.15 -12.70
N LEU A 167 4.91 -29.25 -13.28
CA LEU A 167 4.52 -30.59 -12.87
C LEU A 167 4.94 -30.92 -11.42
N VAL A 168 6.05 -30.39 -10.93
CA VAL A 168 6.45 -30.55 -9.52
C VAL A 168 5.70 -29.61 -8.57
N HIS A 169 4.95 -28.62 -9.09
CA HIS A 169 4.00 -27.81 -8.31
C HIS A 169 2.63 -28.49 -8.22
N ALA A 170 2.62 -29.74 -7.76
CA ALA A 170 1.43 -30.56 -7.61
C ALA A 170 1.14 -30.87 -6.14
N ARG A 171 0.04 -31.58 -5.89
CA ARG A 171 -0.23 -32.08 -4.54
C ARG A 171 0.89 -33.04 -4.10
N GLY A 172 1.49 -32.80 -2.93
CA GLY A 172 2.72 -33.47 -2.49
C GLY A 172 2.60 -35.01 -2.48
N ASP A 173 1.46 -35.53 -2.03
CA ASP A 173 1.20 -36.96 -1.91
C ASP A 173 1.24 -37.67 -3.27
N ALA A 174 0.79 -36.97 -4.32
CA ALA A 174 0.84 -37.47 -5.69
C ALA A 174 2.26 -37.44 -6.27
N LEU A 175 3.12 -36.53 -5.82
CA LEU A 175 4.53 -36.44 -6.25
C LEU A 175 5.39 -37.57 -5.68
N MET A 176 5.03 -38.13 -4.53
CA MET A 176 5.80 -39.18 -3.86
C MET A 176 6.04 -40.41 -4.76
N ILE A 177 5.09 -40.73 -5.64
CA ILE A 177 5.19 -41.83 -6.61
C ILE A 177 6.35 -41.59 -7.60
N TYR A 178 6.64 -40.32 -7.93
CA TYR A 178 7.63 -39.91 -8.93
C TYR A 178 8.94 -39.43 -8.30
N LYS A 179 9.10 -39.51 -6.98
CA LYS A 179 10.30 -39.09 -6.24
C LYS A 179 11.62 -39.50 -6.92
N PRO A 180 11.83 -40.76 -7.38
CA PRO A 180 13.08 -41.15 -8.04
C PRO A 180 13.35 -40.39 -9.34
N MET A 181 12.31 -40.13 -10.13
CA MET A 181 12.42 -39.42 -11.42
C MET A 181 12.71 -37.94 -11.18
N ILE A 182 12.00 -37.33 -10.24
CA ILE A 182 12.20 -35.93 -9.82
C ILE A 182 13.65 -35.74 -9.36
N MET A 183 14.14 -36.62 -8.47
CA MET A 183 15.53 -36.56 -8.00
C MET A 183 16.56 -36.76 -9.12
N SER A 184 16.27 -37.61 -10.11
CA SER A 184 17.14 -37.81 -11.27
C SER A 184 17.32 -36.51 -12.06
N VAL A 185 16.21 -35.84 -12.39
CA VAL A 185 16.23 -34.56 -13.13
C VAL A 185 17.00 -33.49 -12.36
N PHE A 186 16.71 -33.30 -11.06
CA PHE A 186 17.46 -32.31 -10.27
C PHE A 186 18.95 -32.61 -10.21
N ARG A 187 19.37 -33.87 -10.03
CA ARG A 187 20.80 -34.23 -10.03
C ARG A 187 21.52 -33.87 -11.32
N GLN A 188 20.83 -33.95 -12.46
CA GLN A 188 21.41 -33.66 -13.76
C GLN A 188 21.37 -32.17 -14.10
N CYS A 189 20.36 -31.44 -13.63
CA CYS A 189 20.09 -30.07 -14.05
C CYS A 189 20.51 -28.97 -13.06
N ILE A 190 20.71 -29.29 -11.78
CA ILE A 190 20.90 -28.26 -10.74
C ILE A 190 22.15 -27.40 -10.93
N HIS A 191 23.20 -27.93 -11.56
CA HIS A 191 24.45 -27.20 -11.80
C HIS A 191 24.57 -26.58 -13.19
N PHE A 192 23.46 -26.41 -13.93
CA PHE A 192 23.48 -25.71 -15.21
C PHE A 192 24.10 -24.31 -15.09
N ILE A 193 24.91 -23.93 -16.07
CA ILE A 193 25.60 -22.63 -16.10
C ILE A 193 24.70 -21.56 -16.74
N ASN A 194 23.85 -21.96 -17.70
CA ASN A 194 22.95 -21.04 -18.39
C ASN A 194 21.92 -20.44 -17.43
N LYS A 195 21.86 -19.09 -17.39
CA LYS A 195 20.99 -18.32 -16.50
C LYS A 195 19.52 -18.76 -16.51
N ASN A 196 18.90 -18.75 -17.68
CA ASN A 196 17.48 -19.11 -17.82
C ASN A 196 17.22 -20.54 -17.33
N SER A 197 18.16 -21.45 -17.58
CA SER A 197 18.00 -22.87 -17.24
C SER A 197 18.12 -23.11 -15.73
N TYR A 198 19.13 -22.55 -15.07
CA TYR A 198 19.25 -22.69 -13.61
C TYR A 198 18.18 -21.90 -12.86
N GLU A 199 17.71 -20.76 -13.37
CA GLU A 199 16.57 -20.03 -12.79
C GLU A 199 15.28 -20.85 -12.88
N THR A 200 15.02 -21.50 -14.03
CA THR A 200 13.87 -22.39 -14.18
C THR A 200 13.94 -23.58 -13.22
N ILE A 201 15.13 -24.19 -13.06
CA ILE A 201 15.35 -25.27 -12.10
C ILE A 201 15.19 -24.77 -10.66
N ALA A 202 15.68 -23.57 -10.35
CA ALA A 202 15.53 -22.95 -9.04
C ALA A 202 14.04 -22.73 -8.70
N HIS A 203 13.22 -22.29 -9.66
CA HIS A 203 11.77 -22.24 -9.51
C HIS A 203 11.15 -23.63 -9.30
N ALA A 204 11.60 -24.65 -10.03
CA ALA A 204 11.15 -26.02 -9.80
C ALA A 204 11.50 -26.53 -8.39
N VAL A 205 12.66 -26.13 -7.84
CA VAL A 205 13.06 -26.44 -6.46
C VAL A 205 12.08 -25.81 -5.46
N GLU A 206 11.80 -24.52 -5.63
CA GLU A 206 10.83 -23.80 -4.78
C GLU A 206 9.47 -24.48 -4.82
N HIS A 207 8.93 -24.72 -6.02
CA HIS A 207 7.64 -25.39 -6.23
C HIS A 207 7.57 -26.79 -5.61
N LEU A 208 8.63 -27.61 -5.75
CA LEU A 208 8.67 -28.94 -5.15
C LEU A 208 8.62 -28.84 -3.62
N LEU A 209 9.49 -28.01 -3.03
CA LEU A 209 9.57 -27.89 -1.59
C LEU A 209 8.32 -27.24 -1.00
N GLU A 210 7.70 -26.28 -1.68
CA GLU A 210 6.39 -25.76 -1.28
C GLU A 210 5.34 -26.87 -1.26
N SER A 211 5.29 -27.66 -2.34
CA SER A 211 4.34 -28.75 -2.49
C SER A 211 4.47 -29.81 -1.40
N LEU A 212 5.69 -30.05 -0.90
CA LEU A 212 6.01 -31.04 0.13
C LEU A 212 5.95 -30.51 1.56
N THR A 213 6.07 -29.19 1.77
CA THR A 213 6.29 -28.63 3.12
C THR A 213 5.23 -27.63 3.58
N HIS A 214 4.41 -27.12 2.66
CA HIS A 214 3.38 -26.14 2.97
C HIS A 214 2.00 -26.77 3.17
N VAL A 215 1.19 -26.10 3.99
CA VAL A 215 -0.25 -26.37 4.07
C VAL A 215 -0.97 -25.47 3.07
N TYR A 216 -1.69 -26.05 2.11
CA TYR A 216 -2.41 -25.33 1.06
C TYR A 216 -3.76 -25.99 0.74
N PRO A 217 -4.75 -25.23 0.24
CA PRO A 217 -6.05 -25.79 -0.11
C PRO A 217 -5.94 -26.72 -1.32
N ILE A 218 -6.68 -27.83 -1.27
CA ILE A 218 -6.84 -28.79 -2.39
C ILE A 218 -8.25 -28.74 -2.98
N ASP A 219 -9.16 -28.01 -2.33
CA ASP A 219 -10.54 -27.87 -2.78
C ASP A 219 -10.68 -26.67 -3.71
N TYR A 220 -10.75 -26.95 -5.02
CA TYR A 220 -11.06 -25.98 -6.06
C TYR A 220 -12.51 -26.10 -6.54
N ARG A 221 -13.37 -26.85 -5.83
CA ARG A 221 -14.76 -27.06 -6.24
C ARG A 221 -15.57 -25.79 -6.02
N LEU A 222 -16.49 -25.53 -6.95
CA LEU A 222 -17.41 -24.40 -6.86
C LEU A 222 -18.60 -24.67 -5.91
N THR A 223 -18.76 -25.93 -5.47
CA THR A 223 -19.93 -26.38 -4.71
C THR A 223 -19.52 -27.35 -3.60
N VAL A 224 -20.18 -27.24 -2.44
CA VAL A 224 -20.00 -28.18 -1.31
C VAL A 224 -20.65 -29.54 -1.59
N GLU A 225 -21.70 -29.54 -2.41
CA GLU A 225 -22.40 -30.74 -2.84
C GLU A 225 -21.46 -31.69 -3.60
N ASN A 226 -21.61 -32.99 -3.37
CA ASN A 226 -20.80 -34.00 -4.02
C ASN A 226 -21.28 -34.21 -5.46
N ILE A 227 -20.54 -33.65 -6.42
CA ILE A 227 -20.85 -33.72 -7.85
C ILE A 227 -20.69 -35.12 -8.45
N ASP A 228 -20.04 -36.04 -7.73
CA ASP A 228 -19.86 -37.44 -8.12
C ASP A 228 -21.04 -38.34 -7.67
N GLU A 229 -22.04 -37.79 -6.97
CA GLU A 229 -23.26 -38.52 -6.63
C GLU A 229 -24.10 -38.87 -7.87
N PRO A 230 -24.83 -40.00 -7.86
CA PRO A 230 -25.71 -40.35 -8.96
C PRO A 230 -26.72 -39.24 -9.26
N PHE A 231 -26.93 -38.94 -10.55
CA PHE A 231 -27.86 -37.87 -11.00
C PHE A 231 -29.32 -38.05 -10.57
N VAL A 232 -29.67 -39.23 -10.04
CA VAL A 232 -30.99 -39.50 -9.45
C VAL A 232 -31.17 -38.73 -8.15
N ASP A 233 -30.11 -38.61 -7.36
CA ASP A 233 -30.14 -38.00 -6.02
C ASP A 233 -29.85 -36.50 -6.09
N PHE A 234 -28.96 -36.09 -7.00
CA PHE A 234 -28.57 -34.70 -7.16
C PHE A 234 -28.25 -34.32 -8.61
N LEU A 235 -28.74 -33.15 -9.05
CA LEU A 235 -28.42 -32.60 -10.38
C LEU A 235 -27.46 -31.40 -10.23
N PRO A 236 -26.18 -31.51 -10.67
CA PRO A 236 -25.18 -30.46 -10.51
C PRO A 236 -25.57 -29.10 -11.09
N ILE A 237 -26.39 -29.06 -12.15
CA ILE A 237 -26.91 -27.81 -12.74
C ILE A 237 -27.72 -26.96 -11.75
N ARG A 238 -28.31 -27.57 -10.70
CA ARG A 238 -29.04 -26.83 -9.67
C ARG A 238 -28.12 -26.03 -8.76
N ALA A 239 -26.84 -26.39 -8.69
CA ALA A 239 -25.84 -25.73 -7.86
C ALA A 239 -25.22 -24.47 -8.50
N TRP A 240 -25.55 -24.22 -9.77
CA TRP A 240 -25.04 -23.06 -10.52
C TRP A 240 -25.37 -21.73 -9.83
N GLY A 241 -24.34 -20.90 -9.65
CA GLY A 241 -24.45 -19.57 -9.06
C GLY A 241 -24.90 -19.53 -7.60
N GLN A 242 -24.91 -20.66 -6.89
CA GLN A 242 -25.29 -20.70 -5.48
C GLN A 242 -24.25 -20.05 -4.57
N TYR A 243 -24.71 -19.49 -3.46
CA TYR A 243 -23.84 -18.98 -2.40
C TYR A 243 -23.59 -20.08 -1.38
N VAL A 244 -22.36 -20.16 -0.90
CA VAL A 244 -22.01 -21.00 0.24
C VAL A 244 -21.88 -20.11 1.46
N ASP A 245 -22.52 -20.51 2.54
CA ASP A 245 -22.37 -19.89 3.85
C ASP A 245 -20.94 -20.12 4.35
N PHE A 246 -20.26 -19.05 4.79
CA PHE A 246 -18.86 -19.11 5.23
C PHE A 246 -18.67 -20.14 6.34
N ASP A 247 -19.62 -20.21 7.28
CA ASP A 247 -19.56 -21.13 8.43
C ASP A 247 -19.76 -22.60 8.05
N LYS A 248 -20.26 -22.88 6.84
CA LYS A 248 -20.48 -24.23 6.32
C LYS A 248 -19.39 -24.69 5.35
N LEU A 249 -18.41 -23.84 5.08
CA LEU A 249 -17.34 -24.13 4.14
C LEU A 249 -16.36 -25.14 4.77
N GLN A 250 -16.32 -26.35 4.22
CA GLN A 250 -15.39 -27.40 4.63
C GLN A 250 -14.22 -27.46 3.65
N VAL A 251 -13.35 -26.46 3.67
CA VAL A 251 -12.16 -26.42 2.81
C VAL A 251 -11.24 -27.57 3.17
N GLN A 252 -10.92 -28.41 2.18
CA GLN A 252 -9.91 -29.44 2.33
C GLN A 252 -8.53 -28.85 2.10
N PHE A 253 -7.59 -29.19 2.99
CA PHE A 253 -6.20 -28.77 2.90
C PHE A 253 -5.31 -30.00 2.70
N HIS A 254 -4.29 -29.84 1.87
CA HIS A 254 -3.12 -30.69 1.94
C HIS A 254 -2.34 -30.35 3.20
N ILE A 255 -2.00 -31.37 3.98
CA ILE A 255 -1.15 -31.27 5.16
C ILE A 255 0.02 -32.21 4.91
N PRO A 256 1.27 -31.70 4.90
CA PRO A 256 2.45 -32.52 4.74
C PRO A 256 2.51 -33.67 5.74
N ASN A 257 2.75 -34.88 5.24
CA ASN A 257 2.98 -36.06 6.05
C ASN A 257 4.49 -36.31 6.28
N ASP A 258 4.82 -37.25 7.16
CA ASP A 258 6.21 -37.54 7.53
C ASP A 258 7.06 -37.96 6.33
N ASP A 259 6.52 -38.74 5.38
CA ASP A 259 7.26 -39.19 4.19
C ASP A 259 7.59 -38.01 3.24
N GLU A 260 6.69 -37.04 3.12
CA GLU A 260 6.88 -35.82 2.33
C GLU A 260 7.93 -34.91 2.95
N ILE A 261 7.88 -34.76 4.28
CA ILE A 261 8.87 -33.99 5.04
C ILE A 261 10.24 -34.67 4.96
N ASP A 262 10.31 -35.99 5.09
CA ASP A 262 11.54 -36.76 4.91
C ASP A 262 12.11 -36.59 3.50
N PHE A 263 11.25 -36.54 2.47
CA PHE A 263 11.68 -36.24 1.11
C PHE A 263 12.24 -34.81 0.99
N ALA A 264 11.57 -33.80 1.55
CA ALA A 264 12.09 -32.44 1.57
C ALA A 264 13.45 -32.36 2.30
N CYS A 265 13.60 -33.03 3.44
CA CYS A 265 14.87 -33.12 4.17
C CYS A 265 15.97 -33.81 3.35
N GLU A 266 15.67 -34.93 2.69
CA GLU A 266 16.60 -35.59 1.76
C GLU A 266 17.05 -34.64 0.65
N PHE A 267 16.11 -33.87 0.08
CA PHE A 267 16.39 -32.90 -0.97
C PHE A 267 17.34 -31.80 -0.48
N VAL A 268 17.03 -31.17 0.66
CA VAL A 268 17.87 -30.16 1.31
C VAL A 268 19.27 -30.72 1.58
N ASN A 269 19.35 -31.95 2.11
CA ASN A 269 20.62 -32.61 2.40
C ASN A 269 21.47 -32.83 1.14
N THR A 270 20.82 -33.22 0.05
CA THR A 270 21.47 -33.57 -1.21
C THR A 270 21.98 -32.33 -1.96
N PHE A 271 21.24 -31.21 -1.90
CA PHE A 271 21.48 -30.07 -2.79
C PHE A 271 21.89 -28.78 -2.08
N MET A 272 21.42 -28.51 -0.85
CA MET A 272 21.74 -27.26 -0.14
C MET A 272 23.09 -27.30 0.55
N TYR A 273 23.38 -28.34 1.34
CA TYR A 273 24.61 -28.41 2.13
C TYR A 273 25.89 -28.45 1.30
N PRO A 274 25.95 -29.13 0.12
CA PRO A 274 27.12 -29.04 -0.75
C PRO A 274 27.40 -27.62 -1.23
N GLU A 275 26.37 -26.87 -1.62
CA GLU A 275 26.50 -25.47 -2.07
C GLU A 275 26.90 -24.53 -0.93
N LEU A 276 26.34 -24.73 0.28
CA LEU A 276 26.77 -23.99 1.47
C LEU A 276 28.25 -24.25 1.80
N THR A 277 28.69 -25.50 1.70
CA THR A 277 30.09 -25.88 1.93
C THR A 277 31.00 -25.23 0.89
N LEU A 278 30.60 -25.27 -0.39
CA LEU A 278 31.32 -24.62 -1.48
C LEU A 278 31.49 -23.12 -1.23
N LEU A 279 30.43 -22.42 -0.85
CA LEU A 279 30.47 -20.98 -0.58
C LEU A 279 31.30 -20.64 0.66
N ASN A 280 31.22 -21.44 1.73
CA ASN A 280 32.01 -21.23 2.94
C ASN A 280 33.52 -21.40 2.70
N GLU A 281 33.92 -22.40 1.91
CA GLU A 281 35.34 -22.69 1.68
C GLU A 281 35.96 -21.87 0.54
N LYS A 282 35.19 -21.63 -0.53
CA LYS A 282 35.70 -21.09 -1.81
C LYS A 282 34.87 -19.94 -2.36
N GLY A 283 33.87 -19.42 -1.64
CA GLY A 283 32.94 -18.41 -2.14
C GLY A 283 33.61 -17.20 -2.80
N LEU A 284 34.69 -16.68 -2.21
CA LEU A 284 35.44 -15.53 -2.77
C LEU A 284 36.37 -15.90 -3.94
N LYS A 285 36.63 -17.20 -4.17
CA LYS A 285 37.56 -17.72 -5.20
C LYS A 285 36.86 -18.25 -6.45
N ILE A 286 35.59 -18.63 -6.34
CA ILE A 286 34.76 -19.05 -7.49
C ILE A 286 34.34 -17.84 -8.33
N SER A 287 33.92 -18.08 -9.58
CA SER A 287 33.43 -17.03 -10.47
C SER A 287 32.15 -16.39 -9.93
N ASN A 288 31.86 -15.15 -10.36
CA ASN A 288 30.62 -14.48 -9.95
C ASN A 288 29.37 -15.23 -10.42
N ASP A 289 29.39 -15.84 -11.61
CA ASP A 289 28.27 -16.61 -12.16
C ASP A 289 28.04 -17.91 -11.38
N GLU A 290 29.12 -18.59 -11.00
CA GLU A 290 29.06 -19.81 -10.17
C GLU A 290 28.53 -19.47 -8.77
N ARG A 291 28.97 -18.35 -8.19
CA ARG A 291 28.49 -17.85 -6.90
C ARG A 291 27.02 -17.48 -6.97
N LEU A 292 26.59 -16.77 -8.02
CA LEU A 292 25.20 -16.38 -8.21
C LEU A 292 24.31 -17.62 -8.31
N ARG A 293 24.66 -18.60 -9.15
CA ARG A 293 23.92 -19.87 -9.26
C ARG A 293 23.79 -20.57 -7.91
N SER A 294 24.90 -20.72 -7.18
CA SER A 294 24.93 -21.39 -5.87
C SER A 294 24.01 -20.67 -4.86
N LEU A 295 24.06 -19.33 -4.84
CA LEU A 295 23.17 -18.51 -4.00
C LEU A 295 21.71 -18.62 -4.42
N THR A 296 21.39 -18.64 -5.72
CA THR A 296 20.03 -18.82 -6.23
C THR A 296 19.46 -20.16 -5.80
N ILE A 297 20.24 -21.25 -5.86
CA ILE A 297 19.81 -22.57 -5.38
C ILE A 297 19.55 -22.53 -3.87
N ILE A 298 20.50 -22.02 -3.08
CA ILE A 298 20.35 -21.91 -1.62
C ILE A 298 19.11 -21.09 -1.25
N GLN A 299 18.90 -19.96 -1.92
CA GLN A 299 17.74 -19.11 -1.73
C GLN A 299 16.46 -19.86 -2.06
N SER A 300 16.39 -20.54 -3.20
CA SER A 300 15.18 -21.24 -3.65
C SER A 300 14.83 -22.41 -2.74
N ILE A 301 15.84 -23.13 -2.25
CA ILE A 301 15.64 -24.16 -1.22
C ILE A 301 15.10 -23.52 0.07
N ALA A 302 15.75 -22.46 0.56
CA ALA A 302 15.37 -21.80 1.81
C ALA A 302 13.96 -21.19 1.76
N VAL A 303 13.57 -20.61 0.62
CA VAL A 303 12.22 -20.13 0.38
C VAL A 303 11.26 -21.32 0.33
N GLY A 304 11.51 -22.32 -0.52
CA GLY A 304 10.61 -23.46 -0.66
C GLY A 304 10.35 -24.24 0.64
N CYS A 305 11.31 -24.29 1.57
CA CYS A 305 11.15 -24.97 2.86
C CYS A 305 11.02 -24.04 4.08
N PHE A 306 10.75 -22.73 3.90
CA PHE A 306 10.77 -21.76 5.01
C PHE A 306 9.82 -22.11 6.16
N ARG A 307 8.71 -22.81 5.85
CA ARG A 307 7.72 -23.28 6.84
C ARG A 307 8.27 -24.33 7.81
N MET A 308 9.33 -25.05 7.41
CA MET A 308 10.00 -26.03 8.26
C MET A 308 11.03 -25.39 9.19
N ILE A 309 11.53 -24.19 8.86
CA ILE A 309 12.62 -23.56 9.58
C ILE A 309 12.06 -22.90 10.85
N PRO A 310 12.47 -23.32 12.06
CA PRO A 310 12.06 -22.65 13.27
C PRO A 310 12.60 -21.21 13.27
N ARG A 311 11.91 -20.31 13.99
CA ARG A 311 12.42 -18.95 14.17
C ARG A 311 13.82 -19.02 14.77
N ILE A 312 14.75 -18.25 14.20
CA ILE A 312 16.12 -18.15 14.72
C ILE A 312 16.02 -17.63 16.17
N GLU A 313 16.33 -18.50 17.13
CA GLU A 313 16.41 -18.12 18.54
C GLU A 313 17.65 -17.24 18.72
N SER A 314 17.44 -15.93 18.72
CA SER A 314 18.47 -14.94 19.02
C SER A 314 18.38 -14.51 20.48
N GLU A 315 19.51 -14.15 21.09
CA GLU A 315 19.50 -13.42 22.37
C GLU A 315 18.64 -12.16 22.25
N GLN A 316 17.85 -11.86 23.29
CA GLN A 316 17.06 -10.64 23.31
C GLN A 316 17.99 -9.42 23.28
N ILE A 317 17.76 -8.51 22.33
CA ILE A 317 18.50 -7.25 22.29
C ILE A 317 18.17 -6.47 23.57
N GLN A 318 19.20 -6.24 24.39
CA GLN A 318 19.08 -5.49 25.64
C GLN A 318 18.84 -4.00 25.34
N ASN A 319 18.14 -3.31 26.25
CA ASN A 319 17.84 -1.86 26.20
C ASN A 319 16.74 -1.40 25.21
N LEU A 320 15.87 -2.29 24.76
CA LEU A 320 14.64 -1.91 24.03
C LEU A 320 13.50 -1.57 24.99
N ILE A 321 12.60 -0.67 24.58
CA ILE A 321 11.42 -0.28 25.38
C ILE A 321 10.53 -1.52 25.58
N PRO A 322 10.18 -1.89 26.82
CA PRO A 322 9.31 -3.03 27.07
C PRO A 322 7.92 -2.79 26.47
N SER A 323 7.43 -3.73 25.66
CA SER A 323 6.05 -3.68 25.17
C SER A 323 5.09 -3.84 26.35
N VAL A 324 4.22 -2.87 26.55
CA VAL A 324 3.14 -2.91 27.56
C VAL A 324 1.94 -3.74 27.06
N VAL A 325 1.93 -4.11 25.79
CA VAL A 325 0.88 -4.91 25.16
C VAL A 325 1.42 -6.33 24.89
N PRO A 326 0.83 -7.38 25.48
CA PRO A 326 1.11 -8.74 25.06
C PRO A 326 0.58 -8.92 23.65
N TYR A 327 1.48 -9.09 22.68
CA TYR A 327 1.10 -9.43 21.32
C TYR A 327 0.87 -10.93 21.23
N GLU A 328 -0.40 -11.34 21.27
CA GLU A 328 -0.83 -12.69 20.90
C GLU A 328 -1.46 -12.62 19.51
N SER A 329 -0.67 -12.81 18.46
CA SER A 329 -1.29 -13.08 17.16
C SER A 329 -1.65 -14.55 17.04
N LYS A 330 -2.95 -14.82 16.89
CA LYS A 330 -3.49 -16.11 16.46
C LYS A 330 -3.03 -16.50 15.05
N TYR A 331 -2.55 -15.55 14.25
CA TYR A 331 -2.12 -15.73 12.87
C TYR A 331 -0.78 -15.00 12.67
N GLN A 332 0.35 -15.67 12.91
CA GLN A 332 1.68 -15.11 12.57
C GLN A 332 1.70 -14.74 11.07
N ILE A 333 2.20 -13.60 10.59
CA ILE A 333 3.48 -12.91 10.84
C ILE A 333 3.22 -11.40 10.68
N GLN A 334 3.29 -10.62 11.75
CA GLN A 334 3.65 -9.20 11.65
C GLN A 334 4.84 -8.98 12.57
N PHE A 335 5.95 -8.52 12.00
CA PHE A 335 7.08 -8.07 12.78
C PHE A 335 6.65 -6.81 13.55
N PRO A 336 6.79 -6.74 14.88
CA PRO A 336 6.65 -5.47 15.59
C PRO A 336 7.84 -4.57 15.19
N ILE A 337 7.57 -3.70 14.22
CA ILE A 337 8.54 -2.80 13.56
C ILE A 337 9.22 -1.85 14.56
N TYR A 338 8.58 -1.59 15.70
CA TYR A 338 8.97 -0.51 16.63
C TYR A 338 10.32 -0.67 17.36
N SER A 339 10.91 -1.87 17.40
CA SER A 339 12.11 -2.12 18.21
C SER A 339 13.43 -2.01 17.46
N GLN A 340 13.48 -2.40 16.18
CA GLN A 340 14.72 -2.38 15.39
C GLN A 340 15.10 -0.95 14.96
N GLU A 341 14.12 -0.04 14.90
CA GLU A 341 14.28 1.32 14.40
C GLU A 341 15.23 2.18 15.26
N LEU A 342 15.28 1.96 16.59
CA LEU A 342 16.13 2.77 17.48
C LEU A 342 17.62 2.49 17.25
N ILE A 343 17.96 1.23 16.98
CA ILE A 343 19.34 0.78 16.76
C ILE A 343 19.85 1.31 15.42
N ILE A 344 19.00 1.29 14.39
CA ILE A 344 19.34 1.79 13.07
C ILE A 344 19.55 3.31 13.11
N VAL A 345 18.70 4.05 13.83
CA VAL A 345 18.82 5.51 13.97
C VAL A 345 20.15 5.91 14.60
N ASP A 346 20.59 5.24 15.67
CA ASP A 346 21.86 5.57 16.32
C ASP A 346 23.06 5.38 15.38
N ARG A 347 23.05 4.32 14.57
CA ARG A 347 24.09 4.08 13.57
C ARG A 347 24.07 5.08 12.43
N ILE A 348 22.87 5.46 11.94
CA ILE A 348 22.72 6.49 10.90
C ILE A 348 23.24 7.85 11.41
N VAL A 349 22.87 8.22 12.64
CA VAL A 349 23.31 9.47 13.28
C VAL A 349 24.82 9.49 13.47
N GLU A 350 25.43 8.38 13.87
CA GLU A 350 26.89 8.25 13.94
C GLU A 350 27.52 8.51 12.57
N LEU A 351 27.03 7.85 11.52
CA LEU A 351 27.55 7.99 10.16
C LEU A 351 27.41 9.43 9.61
N PHE A 352 26.30 10.11 9.90
CA PHE A 352 26.08 11.51 9.51
C PHE A 352 26.96 12.50 10.25
N ASN A 353 27.37 12.19 11.49
CA ASN A 353 28.18 13.08 12.32
C ASN A 353 29.70 12.85 12.15
N THR A 354 30.13 11.76 11.51
CA THR A 354 31.55 11.49 11.21
C THR A 354 32.13 12.58 10.31
N GLN A 355 33.22 13.21 10.74
CA GLN A 355 33.89 14.33 10.02
C GLN A 355 34.95 13.88 9.01
N ASP A 356 35.33 12.60 9.01
CA ASP A 356 36.28 12.02 8.06
C ASP A 356 35.62 11.80 6.69
N GLU A 357 36.39 11.48 5.63
CA GLU A 357 35.87 11.12 4.30
C GLU A 357 34.98 9.87 4.37
N VAL A 358 33.73 10.02 4.81
CA VAL A 358 32.70 8.99 4.73
C VAL A 358 32.39 8.77 3.26
N ASP A 359 32.37 7.51 2.85
CA ASP A 359 32.01 7.12 1.49
C ASP A 359 30.63 7.68 1.15
N HIS A 360 30.56 8.45 0.06
CA HIS A 360 29.33 9.07 -0.41
C HIS A 360 28.21 8.03 -0.64
N ASP A 361 28.56 6.80 -1.02
CA ASP A 361 27.58 5.75 -1.24
C ASP A 361 26.97 5.27 0.09
N GLN A 362 27.70 5.34 1.20
CA GLN A 362 27.17 5.06 2.55
C GLN A 362 26.18 6.13 2.99
N ILE A 363 26.49 7.42 2.81
CA ILE A 363 25.56 8.52 3.11
C ILE A 363 24.30 8.38 2.26
N LYS A 364 24.46 8.10 0.97
CA LYS A 364 23.34 7.87 0.05
C LYS A 364 22.47 6.69 0.50
N GLY A 365 23.09 5.58 0.91
CA GLY A 365 22.40 4.44 1.48
C GLY A 365 21.60 4.78 2.76
N CYS A 366 22.19 5.56 3.66
CA CYS A 366 21.51 6.03 4.87
C CYS A 366 20.28 6.89 4.53
N LEU A 367 20.39 7.80 3.56
CA LEU A 367 19.26 8.62 3.12
C LEU A 367 18.14 7.76 2.49
N TYR A 368 18.47 6.76 1.69
CA TYR A 368 17.45 5.82 1.18
C TYR A 368 16.75 5.05 2.30
N ILE A 369 17.48 4.62 3.33
CA ILE A 369 16.89 3.96 4.51
C ILE A 369 15.96 4.91 5.27
N LEU A 370 16.30 6.20 5.37
CA LEU A 370 15.47 7.22 6.01
C LEU A 370 14.20 7.53 5.21
N LEU A 371 14.34 7.65 3.89
CA LEU A 371 13.22 7.92 2.98
C LEU A 371 12.22 6.75 2.97
N GLY A 372 12.73 5.52 2.96
CA GLY A 372 11.93 4.29 2.99
C GLY A 372 10.83 4.28 1.93
N ASP A 373 9.79 3.49 2.18
CA ASP A 373 8.53 3.55 1.45
C ASP A 373 7.48 4.35 2.24
N ASP A 374 6.22 4.37 1.80
CA ASP A 374 5.14 5.07 2.50
C ASP A 374 4.81 4.48 3.88
N SER A 375 5.20 3.23 4.14
CA SER A 375 5.01 2.56 5.42
C SER A 375 6.20 2.72 6.39
N PHE A 376 7.37 3.10 5.85
CA PHE A 376 8.64 3.13 6.58
C PHE A 376 9.38 4.47 6.43
N PHE A 377 8.70 5.59 6.66
CA PHE A 377 9.35 6.91 6.69
C PHE A 377 9.84 7.27 8.11
N LEU A 378 11.14 7.08 8.36
CA LEU A 378 11.73 7.23 9.70
C LEU A 378 11.65 8.66 10.30
N PRO A 379 11.86 9.75 9.54
CA PRO A 379 11.89 11.11 10.09
C PRO A 379 10.60 11.56 10.80
N THR A 380 9.43 11.04 10.44
CA THR A 380 8.15 11.45 11.04
C THR A 380 7.56 10.42 12.01
N LYS A 381 8.13 9.21 12.12
CA LYS A 381 7.64 8.15 13.03
C LYS A 381 7.54 8.62 14.48
N TYR A 382 6.62 7.99 15.22
CA TYR A 382 6.12 8.41 16.54
C TYR A 382 7.12 8.22 17.72
N SER A 383 8.35 8.70 17.60
CA SER A 383 9.33 8.69 18.69
C SER A 383 10.06 10.02 18.81
N TRP A 384 9.85 10.73 19.91
CA TRP A 384 10.55 11.98 20.22
C TRP A 384 12.06 11.76 20.38
N THR A 385 12.49 10.62 20.95
CA THR A 385 13.92 10.32 21.12
C THR A 385 14.63 10.11 19.78
N MET A 386 13.93 9.56 18.79
CA MET A 386 14.46 9.44 17.43
C MET A 386 14.54 10.82 16.76
N LYS A 387 13.47 11.62 16.84
CA LYS A 387 13.45 12.98 16.26
C LYS A 387 14.54 13.87 16.85
N GLU A 388 14.74 13.82 18.18
CA GLU A 388 15.77 14.59 18.89
C GLU A 388 17.19 14.28 18.38
N LYS A 389 17.48 13.02 18.04
CA LYS A 389 18.79 12.63 17.49
C LYS A 389 18.90 12.90 15.99
N LEU A 390 17.86 12.49 15.24
CA LEU A 390 17.87 12.44 13.79
C LEU A 390 17.73 13.81 13.14
N TRP A 391 16.76 14.63 13.56
CA TRP A 391 16.49 15.92 12.93
C TRP A 391 17.70 16.86 12.99
N PRO A 392 18.40 17.02 14.13
CA PRO A 392 19.60 17.85 14.17
C PRO A 392 20.75 17.27 13.34
N SER A 393 20.86 15.95 13.21
CA SER A 393 21.90 15.34 12.38
C SER A 393 21.63 15.52 10.88
N ILE A 394 20.37 15.40 10.43
CA ILE A 394 19.97 15.75 9.06
C ILE A 394 20.26 17.24 8.81
N ALA A 395 19.85 18.10 9.74
CA ALA A 395 20.05 19.55 9.63
C ALA A 395 21.52 19.98 9.69
N ARG A 396 22.43 19.19 10.27
CA ARG A 396 23.87 19.50 10.34
C ARG A 396 24.71 18.87 9.23
N MET A 397 24.11 18.08 8.35
CA MET A 397 24.86 17.28 7.39
C MET A 397 25.55 18.16 6.34
N ALA A 398 26.89 18.31 6.46
CA ALA A 398 27.69 19.21 5.63
C ALA A 398 28.22 18.56 4.33
N HIS A 399 28.10 17.24 4.17
CA HIS A 399 28.81 16.46 3.15
C HIS A 399 27.95 16.05 1.93
N ALA A 400 26.70 16.51 1.86
CA ALA A 400 25.78 16.22 0.74
C ALA A 400 26.03 17.12 -0.49
N ASN A 401 27.25 17.04 -1.04
CA ASN A 401 27.68 17.88 -2.16
C ASN A 401 27.32 17.28 -3.53
N LYS A 402 26.94 16.00 -3.59
CA LYS A 402 26.49 15.35 -4.84
C LYS A 402 25.01 15.62 -5.08
N ILE A 403 24.66 15.93 -6.33
CA ILE A 403 23.26 16.16 -6.78
C ILE A 403 22.35 15.01 -6.35
N SER A 404 22.78 13.74 -6.51
CA SER A 404 21.94 12.60 -6.11
C SER A 404 21.66 12.50 -4.62
N THR A 405 22.54 13.05 -3.78
CA THR A 405 22.37 13.09 -2.32
C THR A 405 21.47 14.27 -1.95
N GLN A 406 21.62 15.41 -2.65
CA GLN A 406 20.74 16.57 -2.50
C GLN A 406 19.29 16.23 -2.85
N ASN A 407 19.07 15.61 -4.01
CA ASN A 407 17.73 15.18 -4.44
C ASN A 407 17.06 14.26 -3.41
N LEU A 408 17.79 13.31 -2.80
CA LEU A 408 17.20 12.45 -1.77
C LEU A 408 16.81 13.22 -0.51
N ILE A 409 17.57 14.26 -0.17
CA ILE A 409 17.22 15.10 0.97
C ILE A 409 16.05 16.01 0.62
N ASP A 410 15.97 16.50 -0.62
CA ASP A 410 14.78 17.17 -1.16
C ASP A 410 13.56 16.26 -1.03
N ASP A 411 13.63 15.00 -1.47
CA ASP A 411 12.53 14.03 -1.37
C ASP A 411 12.13 13.77 0.09
N ILE A 412 13.12 13.62 0.99
CA ILE A 412 12.86 13.49 2.43
C ILE A 412 12.20 14.76 2.97
N HIS A 413 12.67 15.93 2.55
CA HIS A 413 12.14 17.20 3.01
C HIS A 413 10.71 17.39 2.49
N GLU A 414 10.44 17.20 1.20
CA GLU A 414 9.11 17.25 0.58
C GLU A 414 8.11 16.36 1.32
N LYS A 415 8.54 15.14 1.70
CA LYS A 415 7.72 14.21 2.49
C LYS A 415 7.49 14.66 3.95
N ILE A 416 8.29 15.58 4.47
CA ILE A 416 8.11 16.22 5.80
C ILE A 416 7.36 17.56 5.68
N CYS A 417 7.65 18.35 4.65
CA CYS A 417 7.26 19.73 4.37
C CYS A 417 7.36 19.94 2.84
N GLU A 418 6.28 20.31 2.14
CA GLU A 418 6.12 20.35 0.66
C GLU A 418 7.08 21.28 -0.14
N GLU A 419 8.37 21.42 0.20
CA GLU A 419 9.30 22.41 -0.39
C GLU A 419 10.76 21.91 -0.56
N THR A 420 11.60 22.67 -1.28
CA THR A 420 12.98 22.30 -1.71
C THR A 420 14.13 22.77 -0.77
N TRP A 421 15.30 22.15 -0.91
CA TRP A 421 16.45 22.13 0.01
C TRP A 421 17.11 23.47 0.34
N GLY A 422 17.66 23.47 1.56
CA GLY A 422 18.63 24.41 2.13
C GLY A 422 18.80 24.09 3.61
N GLN A 423 20.03 24.00 4.12
CA GLN A 423 20.30 23.58 5.51
C GLN A 423 19.52 24.43 6.55
N GLN A 424 19.48 25.75 6.31
CA GLN A 424 18.71 26.69 7.12
C GLN A 424 17.19 26.52 6.95
N LYS A 425 16.72 26.14 5.75
CA LYS A 425 15.30 25.90 5.45
C LYS A 425 14.78 24.67 6.19
N ILE A 426 15.50 23.55 6.15
CA ILE A 426 15.15 22.34 6.91
C ILE A 426 15.10 22.64 8.41
N THR A 427 16.09 23.37 8.90
CA THR A 427 16.18 23.69 10.32
C THR A 427 14.97 24.51 10.77
N ILE A 428 14.60 25.55 10.01
CA ILE A 428 13.46 26.39 10.37
C ILE A 428 12.12 25.69 10.18
N SER A 429 11.97 24.82 9.17
CA SER A 429 10.75 24.03 8.96
C SER A 429 10.52 23.05 10.12
N PHE A 430 11.57 22.36 10.58
CA PHE A 430 11.52 21.53 11.79
C PHE A 430 11.15 22.33 13.04
N LEU A 431 11.69 23.55 13.22
CA LEU A 431 11.31 24.43 14.33
C LEU A 431 9.82 24.82 14.29
N CYS A 432 9.29 25.11 13.10
CA CYS A 432 7.86 25.39 12.93
C CYS A 432 6.98 24.19 13.34
N LEU A 433 7.38 22.96 13.01
CA LEU A 433 6.67 21.74 13.40
C LEU A 433 6.70 21.46 14.92
N LEU A 434 7.67 22.03 15.65
CA LEU A 434 7.76 21.90 17.11
C LEU A 434 6.85 22.88 17.86
N LEU A 435 6.20 23.83 17.17
CA LEU A 435 5.30 24.79 17.81
C LEU A 435 4.01 24.11 18.26
N GLN A 436 3.85 23.96 19.58
CA GLN A 436 2.71 23.27 20.19
C GLN A 436 2.03 24.11 21.27
N LYS A 437 0.71 23.91 21.46
CA LYS A 437 -0.11 24.69 22.40
C LYS A 437 0.33 24.59 23.86
N PHE A 438 0.86 23.45 24.28
CA PHE A 438 1.20 23.18 25.68
C PHE A 438 2.69 23.25 25.98
N VAL A 439 3.52 23.57 24.99
CA VAL A 439 4.98 23.69 25.14
C VAL A 439 5.38 25.15 24.89
N PRO A 440 5.96 25.85 25.87
CA PRO A 440 6.40 27.22 25.65
C PRO A 440 7.56 27.24 24.65
N ILE A 441 7.49 28.16 23.68
CA ILE A 441 8.62 28.41 22.77
C ILE A 441 9.81 28.96 23.57
N SER A 442 11.03 28.56 23.22
CA SER A 442 12.23 29.17 23.80
C SER A 442 12.44 30.58 23.25
N SER A 443 12.98 31.49 24.06
CA SER A 443 13.28 32.87 23.66
C SER A 443 14.19 32.92 22.43
N SER A 444 15.21 32.07 22.38
CA SER A 444 16.15 31.99 21.25
C SER A 444 15.48 31.56 19.94
N CYS A 445 14.50 30.64 20.00
CA CYS A 445 13.76 30.24 18.80
C CYS A 445 12.90 31.40 18.27
N LEU A 446 12.27 32.16 19.17
CA LEU A 446 11.48 33.33 18.79
C LEU A 446 12.37 34.46 18.23
N GLU A 447 13.51 34.73 18.87
CA GLU A 447 14.52 35.67 18.35
C GLU A 447 14.96 35.30 16.94
N THR A 448 15.22 34.01 16.69
CA THR A 448 15.58 33.50 15.36
C THR A 448 14.48 33.78 14.33
N PHE A 449 13.21 33.48 14.65
CA PHE A 449 12.10 33.80 13.75
C PHE A 449 12.01 35.30 13.46
N VAL A 450 12.17 36.15 14.46
CA VAL A 450 12.10 37.61 14.29
C VAL A 450 13.25 38.14 13.45
N GLU A 451 14.45 37.64 13.64
CA GLU A 451 15.60 37.98 12.80
C GLU A 451 15.38 37.54 11.34
N PHE A 452 14.74 36.40 11.14
CA PHE A 452 14.56 35.83 9.81
C PHE A 452 13.50 36.54 8.97
N LEU A 453 12.61 37.35 9.58
CA LEU A 453 11.66 38.19 8.86
C LEU A 453 12.31 39.21 7.90
N VAL A 454 13.55 39.60 8.19
CA VAL A 454 14.34 40.55 7.36
C VAL A 454 15.56 39.89 6.74
N HIS A 455 15.56 38.55 6.67
CA HIS A 455 16.61 37.78 6.01
C HIS A 455 16.51 37.96 4.49
N ASP A 456 17.62 37.88 3.77
CA ASP A 456 17.64 38.11 2.32
C ASP A 456 16.97 36.98 1.51
N ASN A 457 16.86 35.78 2.09
CA ASN A 457 16.21 34.61 1.49
C ASN A 457 14.68 34.60 1.74
N ILE A 458 13.88 34.57 0.67
CA ILE A 458 12.41 34.58 0.71
C ILE A 458 11.80 33.42 1.49
N GLU A 459 12.32 32.20 1.33
CA GLU A 459 11.78 31.03 2.03
C GLU A 459 11.96 31.13 3.55
N LEU A 460 13.12 31.62 4.00
CA LEU A 460 13.35 31.85 5.42
C LEU A 460 12.40 32.91 5.99
N ARG A 461 12.07 33.95 5.22
CA ARG A 461 11.04 34.94 5.59
C ARG A 461 9.65 34.31 5.66
N ARG A 462 9.29 33.42 4.73
CA ARG A 462 8.01 32.68 4.73
C ARG A 462 7.87 31.81 5.97
N TYR A 463 8.87 30.98 6.29
CA TYR A 463 8.85 30.17 7.51
C TYR A 463 8.85 31.01 8.79
N ALA A 464 9.60 32.12 8.83
CA ALA A 464 9.57 33.06 9.95
C ALA A 464 8.17 33.66 10.15
N THR A 465 7.50 34.02 9.05
CA THR A 465 6.11 34.52 9.05
C THR A 465 5.16 33.47 9.61
N ILE A 466 5.27 32.20 9.18
CA ILE A 466 4.49 31.07 9.71
C ILE A 466 4.76 30.87 11.21
N GLY A 467 6.03 30.84 11.62
CA GLY A 467 6.46 30.64 13.00
C GLY A 467 5.94 31.72 13.94
N ILE A 468 6.06 32.99 13.56
CA ILE A 468 5.52 34.13 14.33
C ILE A 468 4.00 34.11 14.36
N THR A 469 3.35 33.80 13.24
CA THR A 469 1.90 33.66 13.18
C THR A 469 1.39 32.58 14.12
N ALA A 470 2.03 31.40 14.11
CA ALA A 470 1.74 30.30 15.01
C ALA A 470 1.97 30.71 16.46
N PHE A 471 3.10 31.33 16.79
CA PHE A 471 3.38 31.86 18.12
C PHE A 471 2.32 32.84 18.60
N CYS A 472 1.97 33.85 17.79
CA CYS A 472 0.93 34.83 18.11
C CYS A 472 -0.43 34.16 18.38
N ARG A 473 -0.78 33.14 17.60
CA ARG A 473 -1.99 32.33 17.83
C ARG A 473 -1.93 31.57 19.15
N LEU A 474 -0.77 31.00 19.50
CA LEU A 474 -0.58 30.26 20.75
C LEU A 474 -0.61 31.16 22.00
N GLN A 475 -0.11 32.41 21.88
CA GLN A 475 -0.12 33.40 22.95
C GLN A 475 -1.43 34.22 23.04
N LYS A 476 -2.35 34.03 22.09
CA LYS A 476 -3.63 34.74 22.07
C LYS A 476 -4.46 34.33 23.31
N PRO A 477 -4.85 35.29 24.17
CA PRO A 477 -5.75 35.00 25.28
C PRO A 477 -7.05 34.37 24.80
N SER A 478 -7.58 33.41 25.56
CA SER A 478 -8.87 32.79 25.26
C SER A 478 -9.97 33.84 25.31
N ARG A 479 -10.80 33.91 24.27
CA ARG A 479 -11.95 34.83 24.27
C ARG A 479 -12.99 34.36 25.28
N LEU A 480 -13.54 35.31 26.03
CA LEU A 480 -14.67 35.08 26.93
C LEU A 480 -15.96 35.08 26.10
N TYR A 481 -16.80 34.06 26.32
CA TYR A 481 -18.10 33.92 25.68
C TYR A 481 -19.20 33.94 26.73
N VAL A 482 -20.35 34.48 26.33
CA VAL A 482 -21.59 34.43 27.09
C VAL A 482 -22.59 33.61 26.29
N GLU A 483 -23.38 32.81 27.00
CA GLU A 483 -24.49 32.03 26.44
C GLU A 483 -25.79 32.57 27.02
N LYS A 484 -26.69 33.08 26.16
CA LYS A 484 -28.02 33.58 26.54
C LYS A 484 -29.08 32.98 25.64
N SER A 485 -30.31 32.90 26.14
CA SER A 485 -31.45 32.56 25.28
C SER A 485 -31.86 33.76 24.40
N LEU A 486 -32.65 33.50 23.36
CA LEU A 486 -33.17 34.57 22.50
C LEU A 486 -34.06 35.52 23.31
N GLU A 487 -34.85 35.00 24.25
CA GLU A 487 -35.76 35.80 25.08
C GLU A 487 -34.98 36.77 25.97
N GLU A 488 -33.88 36.32 26.56
CA GLU A 488 -33.00 37.17 27.38
C GLU A 488 -32.33 38.26 26.54
N ILE A 489 -31.93 37.95 25.31
CA ILE A 489 -31.30 38.91 24.40
C ILE A 489 -32.31 39.98 23.98
N LEU A 490 -33.51 39.59 23.56
CA LEU A 490 -34.57 40.53 23.16
C LEU A 490 -35.04 41.39 24.35
N HIS A 491 -35.15 40.80 25.54
CA HIS A 491 -35.48 41.54 26.76
C HIS A 491 -34.43 42.60 27.09
N ASN A 492 -33.14 42.28 26.97
CA ASN A 492 -32.05 43.24 27.19
C ASN A 492 -32.00 44.36 26.13
N MET A 493 -32.67 44.19 24.98
CA MET A 493 -32.76 45.20 23.92
C MET A 493 -34.09 45.97 23.93
N ASP A 494 -34.96 45.74 24.92
CA ASP A 494 -36.33 46.28 24.96
C ASP A 494 -37.16 45.95 23.69
N LYS A 495 -36.91 44.78 23.06
CA LYS A 495 -37.64 44.31 21.88
C LYS A 495 -38.75 43.32 22.26
N PRO A 496 -39.93 43.37 21.62
CA PRO A 496 -41.03 42.47 21.94
C PRO A 496 -40.69 41.03 21.57
N LEU A 497 -41.16 40.08 22.38
CA LEU A 497 -41.14 38.66 22.05
C LEU A 497 -42.07 38.39 20.87
N PRO A 498 -41.66 37.62 19.85
CA PRO A 498 -42.50 37.29 18.70
C PRO A 498 -43.76 36.53 19.13
N ALA A 499 -44.91 36.91 18.56
CA ALA A 499 -46.16 36.20 18.79
C ALA A 499 -46.16 34.89 17.98
N MET A 500 -46.00 33.77 18.67
CA MET A 500 -45.97 32.39 18.15
C MET A 500 -44.71 31.98 17.39
N MET A 501 -43.87 31.18 18.05
CA MET A 501 -43.00 30.22 17.35
C MET A 501 -43.88 29.04 16.94
N ASN A 502 -44.57 29.12 15.81
CA ASN A 502 -45.10 27.89 15.20
C ASN A 502 -43.89 26.99 14.88
N ASP A 503 -43.97 25.69 15.17
CA ASP A 503 -42.91 24.69 14.87
C ASP A 503 -42.63 24.52 13.35
N GLU A 504 -43.21 25.37 12.50
CA GLU A 504 -42.91 25.44 11.07
C GLU A 504 -41.67 26.31 10.83
N TYR A 505 -40.60 25.70 10.33
CA TYR A 505 -39.37 26.40 9.96
C TYR A 505 -39.62 27.40 8.82
N CYS A 506 -39.50 28.70 9.13
CA CYS A 506 -39.61 29.80 8.16
C CYS A 506 -38.24 30.47 7.96
N PRO A 507 -37.40 30.00 7.02
CA PRO A 507 -36.12 30.65 6.74
C PRO A 507 -36.32 32.04 6.10
N GLY A 508 -35.43 32.98 6.43
CA GLY A 508 -35.44 34.34 5.88
C GLY A 508 -35.58 35.43 6.94
N ASP A 509 -35.93 36.63 6.51
CA ASP A 509 -36.12 37.79 7.40
C ASP A 509 -37.44 37.64 8.17
N ARG A 510 -37.33 37.66 9.49
CA ARG A 510 -38.42 37.44 10.45
C ARG A 510 -38.35 38.50 11.53
N ASP A 511 -39.48 38.84 12.13
CA ASP A 511 -39.55 39.87 13.19
C ASP A 511 -38.56 39.63 14.34
N ASP A 512 -38.24 38.37 14.62
CA ASP A 512 -37.32 37.93 15.67
C ASP A 512 -35.83 38.05 15.31
N ASN A 513 -35.47 38.17 14.03
CA ASN A 513 -34.09 38.25 13.54
C ASN A 513 -33.74 39.57 12.82
N LEU A 514 -34.71 40.46 12.58
CA LEU A 514 -34.48 41.78 11.98
C LEU A 514 -33.43 42.61 12.72
N TRP A 515 -33.24 42.40 14.02
CA TRP A 515 -32.21 43.13 14.79
C TRP A 515 -30.77 42.77 14.42
N VAL A 516 -30.57 41.64 13.74
CA VAL A 516 -29.26 41.19 13.22
C VAL A 516 -29.03 41.69 11.80
N THR A 517 -30.09 42.11 11.09
CA THR A 517 -29.96 42.61 9.72
C THR A 517 -29.40 44.04 9.72
N ILE A 518 -28.76 44.41 8.62
CA ILE A 518 -28.11 45.72 8.46
C ILE A 518 -29.14 46.86 8.52
N ASP A 519 -30.40 46.60 8.10
CA ASP A 519 -31.43 47.62 7.93
C ASP A 519 -31.97 48.19 9.26
N ASP A 520 -31.93 47.42 10.36
CA ASP A 520 -32.30 47.90 11.70
C ASP A 520 -31.08 48.06 12.64
N TYR A 521 -29.86 47.91 12.11
CA TYR A 521 -28.63 48.05 12.88
C TYR A 521 -28.32 49.51 13.22
N LYS A 522 -28.19 49.80 14.52
CA LYS A 522 -27.69 51.08 15.02
C LYS A 522 -26.31 50.87 15.65
N PRO A 523 -25.23 51.42 15.06
CA PRO A 523 -23.91 51.24 15.64
C PRO A 523 -23.83 51.91 17.02
N PRO A 524 -23.28 51.22 18.03
CA PRO A 524 -23.08 51.83 19.34
C PRO A 524 -22.15 53.04 19.23
N LYS A 525 -22.53 54.14 19.88
CA LYS A 525 -21.80 55.42 19.85
C LYS A 525 -20.98 55.64 21.12
N THR A 526 -21.28 54.93 22.20
CA THR A 526 -20.55 55.01 23.47
C THR A 526 -19.91 53.67 23.83
N GLN A 527 -18.88 53.71 24.67
CA GLN A 527 -18.22 52.49 25.18
C GLN A 527 -19.20 51.59 25.95
N ILE A 528 -20.14 52.20 26.68
CA ILE A 528 -21.17 51.47 27.45
C ILE A 528 -22.13 50.76 26.49
N GLU A 529 -22.60 51.47 25.46
CA GLU A 529 -23.41 50.86 24.41
C GLU A 529 -22.64 49.73 23.72
N TRP A 530 -21.36 49.93 23.36
CA TRP A 530 -20.53 48.89 22.75
C TRP A 530 -20.42 47.66 23.65
N GLU A 531 -20.17 47.82 24.94
CA GLU A 531 -20.05 46.71 25.89
C GLU A 531 -21.35 45.93 26.09
N GLN A 532 -22.50 46.57 25.89
CA GLN A 532 -23.83 45.98 26.04
C GLN A 532 -24.37 45.37 24.74
N THR A 533 -23.91 45.81 23.57
CA THR A 533 -24.36 45.32 22.27
C THR A 533 -24.00 43.83 22.07
N CYS A 534 -24.99 43.03 21.69
CA CYS A 534 -24.79 41.64 21.30
C CYS A 534 -24.31 41.55 19.84
N PHE A 535 -23.02 41.35 19.61
CA PHE A 535 -22.50 41.08 18.27
C PHE A 535 -22.46 39.58 17.99
N LEU A 536 -23.15 39.15 16.93
CA LEU A 536 -23.12 37.78 16.46
C LEU A 536 -22.01 37.61 15.42
N ASP A 537 -20.97 36.84 15.77
CA ASP A 537 -19.83 36.58 14.86
C ASP A 537 -20.21 35.71 13.64
N LYS A 538 -21.29 34.94 13.74
CA LYS A 538 -21.73 33.98 12.72
C LYS A 538 -22.93 34.54 11.96
N SER A 539 -22.74 34.76 10.66
CA SER A 539 -23.76 35.33 9.76
C SER A 539 -25.01 34.46 9.55
N PHE A 540 -24.99 33.19 9.95
CA PHE A 540 -26.10 32.26 9.77
C PHE A 540 -27.02 32.13 10.99
N HIS A 541 -26.64 32.70 12.15
CA HIS A 541 -27.47 32.61 13.35
C HIS A 541 -28.81 33.30 13.14
N GLY A 542 -29.89 32.58 13.42
CA GLY A 542 -31.23 33.12 13.26
C GLY A 542 -31.72 33.18 11.81
N TYR A 543 -30.98 32.74 10.80
CA TYR A 543 -31.49 32.74 9.42
C TYR A 543 -32.55 31.64 9.20
N TYR A 544 -32.22 30.39 9.53
CA TYR A 544 -33.16 29.25 9.41
C TYR A 544 -33.96 29.05 10.70
N THR A 545 -33.26 28.98 11.83
CA THR A 545 -33.81 28.90 13.19
C THR A 545 -32.76 29.38 14.19
N TRP A 546 -33.20 29.76 15.38
CA TRP A 546 -32.29 30.05 16.49
C TRP A 546 -31.83 28.77 17.20
N PRO A 547 -30.57 28.71 17.67
CA PRO A 547 -30.16 27.68 18.62
C PRO A 547 -30.84 27.91 19.97
N LYS A 548 -30.95 26.86 20.79
CA LYS A 548 -31.52 26.96 22.14
C LYS A 548 -30.82 28.00 23.01
N MET A 549 -29.49 28.08 22.88
CA MET A 549 -28.65 29.08 23.52
C MET A 549 -27.77 29.72 22.45
N ILE A 550 -27.73 31.05 22.44
CA ILE A 550 -26.92 31.84 21.52
C ILE A 550 -25.62 32.18 22.23
N LYS A 551 -24.52 31.66 21.68
CA LYS A 551 -23.16 31.91 22.17
C LYS A 551 -22.53 33.06 21.40
N TYR A 552 -22.13 34.11 22.11
CA TYR A 552 -21.46 35.28 21.52
C TYR A 552 -20.32 35.79 22.41
N ALA A 553 -19.32 36.45 21.80
CA ALA A 553 -18.13 36.92 22.49
C ALA A 553 -18.43 38.19 23.33
N VAL A 554 -17.78 38.31 24.49
CA VAL A 554 -17.83 39.53 25.29
C VAL A 554 -16.96 40.61 24.64
N ASN A 555 -17.54 41.81 24.52
CA ASN A 555 -16.89 42.95 23.86
C ASN A 555 -15.75 43.56 24.69
N LYS A 556 -15.88 43.53 26.01
CA LYS A 556 -14.82 43.92 26.94
C LYS A 556 -13.85 42.77 27.14
N GLN A 557 -12.62 42.93 26.67
CA GLN A 557 -11.56 41.93 26.77
C GLN A 557 -10.38 42.49 27.54
N GLU A 558 -9.78 41.68 28.40
CA GLU A 558 -8.50 42.00 29.00
C GLU A 558 -7.41 41.97 27.90
N ARG A 559 -6.61 43.03 27.85
CA ARG A 559 -5.49 43.15 26.91
C ARG A 559 -4.18 43.14 27.69
N TYR A 560 -3.11 42.66 27.05
CA TYR A 560 -1.78 42.85 27.60
C TYR A 560 -1.49 44.34 27.78
N THR A 561 -0.90 44.67 28.92
CA THR A 561 -0.37 46.00 29.23
C THR A 561 1.14 45.86 29.40
N LEU A 562 1.89 46.96 29.37
CA LEU A 562 3.33 46.95 29.62
C LEU A 562 3.72 46.30 30.96
N ASN A 563 2.81 46.27 31.93
CA ASN A 563 3.03 45.67 33.25
C ASN A 563 2.65 44.18 33.33
N ASN A 564 1.98 43.63 32.31
CA ASN A 564 1.42 42.27 32.34
C ASN A 564 1.63 41.53 30.99
N ILE A 565 2.63 41.94 30.22
CA ILE A 565 3.01 41.29 28.97
C ILE A 565 3.93 40.11 29.30
N PRO A 566 3.69 38.91 28.72
CA PRO A 566 4.59 37.78 28.91
C PRO A 566 6.01 38.07 28.37
N ASP A 567 7.04 37.54 29.02
CA ASP A 567 8.45 37.79 28.66
C ASP A 567 8.76 37.42 27.19
N ASN A 568 8.20 36.31 26.71
CA ASN A 568 8.33 35.87 25.32
C ASN A 568 7.64 36.83 24.32
N VAL A 569 6.51 37.44 24.69
CA VAL A 569 5.81 38.42 23.84
C VAL A 569 6.54 39.77 23.84
N THR A 570 7.28 40.08 24.91
CA THR A 570 8.10 41.30 24.99
C THR A 570 9.14 41.36 23.87
N ILE A 571 9.74 40.23 23.50
CA ILE A 571 10.69 40.13 22.37
C ILE A 571 10.05 40.62 21.07
N LEU A 572 8.81 40.19 20.78
CA LEU A 572 8.09 40.69 19.61
C LEU A 572 7.75 42.17 19.74
N TYR A 573 7.27 42.59 20.91
CA TYR A 573 6.90 43.98 21.14
C TYR A 573 8.08 44.93 20.90
N ASP A 574 9.24 44.64 21.49
CA ASP A 574 10.45 45.45 21.38
C ASP A 574 10.98 45.54 19.94
N ARG A 575 10.81 44.47 19.15
CA ARG A 575 11.26 44.44 17.77
C ARG A 575 10.28 45.13 16.82
N PHE A 576 8.98 44.99 17.02
CA PHE A 576 7.96 45.62 16.18
C PHE A 576 7.68 47.10 16.52
N ILE A 577 8.22 47.62 17.62
CA ILE A 577 8.19 49.07 17.90
C ILE A 577 9.36 49.83 17.23
N ASP A 578 10.43 49.12 16.84
CA ASP A 578 11.51 49.71 16.05
C ASP A 578 11.06 49.99 14.62
N LYS A 579 10.99 51.29 14.29
CA LYS A 579 10.58 51.77 12.96
C LYS A 579 11.46 51.23 11.84
N ASN A 580 12.77 51.10 12.06
CA ASN A 580 13.68 50.63 11.02
C ASN A 580 13.44 49.14 10.69
N PHE A 581 13.16 48.34 11.72
CA PHE A 581 12.83 46.94 11.54
C PHE A 581 11.51 46.77 10.78
N VAL A 582 10.46 47.47 11.20
CA VAL A 582 9.14 47.39 10.54
C VAL A 582 9.21 47.86 9.09
N GLU A 583 9.94 48.94 8.80
CA GLU A 583 10.15 49.41 7.43
C GLU A 583 10.81 48.33 6.56
N ARG A 584 11.84 47.63 7.06
CA ARG A 584 12.49 46.52 6.33
C ARG A 584 11.56 45.33 6.13
N VAL A 585 10.78 44.95 7.14
CA VAL A 585 9.79 43.85 7.01
C VAL A 585 8.78 44.17 5.93
N ILE A 586 8.21 45.38 5.93
CA ILE A 586 7.22 45.80 4.93
C ILE A 586 7.86 45.85 3.54
N GLN A 587 9.09 46.37 3.41
CA GLN A 587 9.81 46.39 2.13
C GLN A 587 10.00 44.99 1.56
N PHE A 588 10.41 44.02 2.38
CA PHE A 588 10.56 42.64 1.92
C PHE A 588 9.22 41.99 1.57
N MET A 589 8.16 42.20 2.37
CA MET A 589 6.83 41.67 2.04
C MET A 589 6.30 42.19 0.70
N ILE A 590 6.58 43.46 0.35
CA ILE A 590 6.24 44.02 -0.96
C ILE A 590 7.07 43.36 -2.08
N LEU A 591 8.37 43.17 -1.86
CA LEU A 591 9.25 42.54 -2.85
C LEU A 591 8.90 41.07 -3.10
N ASP A 592 8.44 40.36 -2.08
CA ASP A 592 8.08 38.94 -2.14
C ASP A 592 6.87 38.69 -3.05
N GLU A 593 6.01 39.69 -3.25
CA GLU A 593 4.84 39.62 -4.13
C GLU A 593 5.19 39.87 -5.62
N ASP A 594 6.37 40.41 -5.94
CA ASP A 594 6.75 40.87 -7.29
C ASP A 594 7.44 39.78 -8.15
N GLU A 595 7.87 38.63 -7.60
CA GLU A 595 8.70 37.65 -8.32
C GLU A 595 7.96 36.77 -9.35
N ASP A 596 6.66 36.53 -9.19
CA ASP A 596 5.95 35.53 -10.03
C ASP A 596 5.37 36.07 -11.34
N GLY A 597 5.39 37.39 -11.59
CA GLY A 597 4.84 38.00 -12.81
C GLY A 597 3.33 37.77 -13.06
N SER A 598 2.67 37.02 -12.17
CA SER A 598 1.23 36.83 -12.08
C SER A 598 0.59 37.94 -11.24
N GLU A 599 -0.72 38.14 -11.42
CA GLU A 599 -1.51 39.14 -10.67
C GLU A 599 -1.19 39.14 -9.17
N ILE A 600 -1.05 40.34 -8.58
CA ILE A 600 -0.84 40.53 -7.14
C ILE A 600 -2.00 39.86 -6.39
N ASN A 601 -1.70 38.73 -5.77
CA ASN A 601 -2.67 37.90 -5.06
C ASN A 601 -2.58 38.16 -3.55
N PHE A 602 -3.73 38.14 -2.89
CA PHE A 602 -3.78 38.28 -1.44
C PHE A 602 -3.06 37.12 -0.74
N ASP A 603 -1.94 37.41 -0.06
CA ASP A 603 -1.26 36.42 0.77
C ASP A 603 -1.95 36.27 2.14
N LYS A 604 -2.68 35.15 2.28
CA LYS A 604 -3.36 34.77 3.53
C LYS A 604 -2.37 34.59 4.68
N THR A 605 -1.16 34.11 4.44
CA THR A 605 -0.16 33.84 5.47
C THR A 605 0.35 35.14 6.08
N GLN A 606 0.75 36.10 5.23
CA GLN A 606 1.12 37.44 5.67
C GLN A 606 -0.04 38.15 6.37
N PHE A 607 -1.26 38.05 5.83
CA PHE A 607 -2.43 38.65 6.46
C PHE A 607 -2.67 38.14 7.88
N VAL A 608 -2.54 36.83 8.12
CA VAL A 608 -2.79 36.23 9.44
C VAL A 608 -1.68 36.58 10.44
N MET A 609 -0.45 36.85 9.98
CA MET A 609 0.60 37.38 10.85
C MET A 609 0.16 38.70 11.52
N PHE A 610 -0.49 39.59 10.77
CA PHE A 610 -1.03 40.85 11.29
C PHE A 610 -2.42 40.71 11.93
N LYS A 611 -3.20 39.70 11.51
CA LYS A 611 -4.53 39.40 12.06
C LYS A 611 -4.54 38.03 12.73
N VAL A 612 -4.25 38.02 14.04
CA VAL A 612 -4.25 36.80 14.86
C VAL A 612 -5.67 36.20 14.98
N ASN A 613 -6.02 35.29 14.07
CA ASN A 613 -7.30 34.55 14.10
C ASN A 613 -7.29 33.40 15.12
N GLU A 614 -8.46 32.84 15.43
CA GLU A 614 -8.59 31.64 16.27
C GLU A 614 -8.06 30.38 15.57
N ILE A 615 -7.74 29.35 16.35
CA ILE A 615 -7.17 28.08 15.90
C ILE A 615 -8.18 27.37 14.99
N THR A 616 -7.92 27.36 13.69
CA THR A 616 -8.28 26.23 12.82
C THR A 616 -7.03 25.39 12.66
N ALA A 617 -7.15 24.08 12.81
CA ALA A 617 -6.05 23.11 12.79
C ALA A 617 -5.07 23.42 11.64
N ILE A 618 -3.76 23.40 11.96
CA ILE A 618 -2.68 23.33 10.98
C ILE A 618 -2.72 21.94 10.38
#